data_AF-A0A0Q7FB81-F1
#
_entry.id   AF-A0A0Q7FB81-F1
#
_cell.length_a   1.000
_cell.length_b   1.000
_cell.length_c   1.000
_cell.angle_alpha   90.00
_cell.angle_beta   90.00
_cell.angle_gamma   90.00
#
_symmetry.space_group_name_H-M   'P 1'
#
loop_
_entity.id
_entity.type
_entity.pdbx_description
1 polymer ?
#
loop_
_entity_poly.entity_id
_entity_poly.type
_entity_poly.pdbx_seq_one_letter_code
_entity_poly.pdbx_strand_id
1 'polypeptide(L)'
;MVILIAGPYRGGTNDDPKLIQQNLDKLEAVALPLFKMGHLPLIGEWIALPLMHLAGSKHIGDSVWDEIQYPVAHRLLEKCDAVLRLEGESKGADNDVRIAKERGLKIYYRLEDIPNEAL
;
A
#
# COMPACT_ATOMS: atom_id res chain seq x y z
N MET A 1 -6.73 13.91 -5.24
CA MET A 1 -7.26 12.69 -4.58
C MET A 1 -6.33 12.19 -3.48
N VAL A 2 -6.84 11.42 -2.51
CA VAL A 2 -6.05 10.56 -1.62
C VAL A 2 -5.94 9.17 -2.26
N ILE A 3 -4.73 8.69 -2.51
CA ILE A 3 -4.48 7.47 -3.30
C ILE A 3 -3.65 6.47 -2.49
N LEU A 4 -4.20 5.29 -2.27
CA LEU A 4 -3.46 4.16 -1.70
C LEU A 4 -2.59 3.51 -2.79
N ILE A 5 -1.29 3.41 -2.57
CA ILE A 5 -0.36 2.67 -3.41
C ILE A 5 -0.31 1.24 -2.88
N ALA A 6 -0.72 0.28 -3.69
CA ALA A 6 -0.78 -1.13 -3.35
C ALA A 6 0.18 -1.92 -4.26
N GLY A 7 0.99 -2.80 -3.68
CA GLY A 7 1.92 -3.64 -4.44
C GLY A 7 2.48 -4.80 -3.63
N PRO A 8 3.44 -5.56 -4.16
CA PRO A 8 4.21 -6.50 -3.36
C PRO A 8 4.95 -5.76 -2.25
N TYR A 9 4.80 -6.25 -1.02
CA TYR A 9 5.65 -5.89 0.11
C TYR A 9 6.39 -7.16 0.58
N ARG A 10 5.64 -8.07 1.24
CA ARG A 10 6.14 -9.38 1.68
C ARG A 10 6.12 -10.46 0.59
N GLY A 11 5.17 -10.39 -0.35
CA GLY A 11 5.00 -11.41 -1.40
C GLY A 11 6.26 -11.63 -2.24
N GLY A 12 6.60 -12.90 -2.49
CA GLY A 12 7.76 -13.27 -3.32
C GLY A 12 9.14 -13.07 -2.67
N THR A 13 9.22 -12.69 -1.39
CA THR A 13 10.49 -12.39 -0.71
C THR A 13 11.06 -13.55 0.12
N ASN A 14 10.24 -14.57 0.42
CA ASN A 14 10.57 -15.63 1.38
C ASN A 14 11.08 -15.08 2.73
N ASP A 15 10.50 -13.95 3.16
CA ASP A 15 10.86 -13.21 4.37
C ASP A 15 12.31 -12.69 4.39
N ASP A 16 12.97 -12.57 3.24
CA ASP A 16 14.27 -11.90 3.10
C ASP A 16 14.11 -10.38 3.33
N PRO A 17 14.74 -9.80 4.38
CA PRO A 17 14.58 -8.39 4.71
C PRO A 17 15.03 -7.43 3.60
N LYS A 18 16.01 -7.82 2.77
CA LYS A 18 16.48 -6.98 1.66
C LYS A 18 15.45 -6.95 0.54
N LEU A 19 14.86 -8.09 0.21
CA LEU A 19 13.81 -8.16 -0.81
C LEU A 19 12.54 -7.41 -0.36
N ILE A 20 12.23 -7.47 0.92
CA ILE A 20 11.12 -6.70 1.52
C ILE A 20 11.39 -5.20 1.43
N GLN A 21 12.60 -4.75 1.79
CA GLN A 21 12.96 -3.35 1.66
C GLN A 21 12.91 -2.89 0.20
N GLN A 22 13.45 -3.69 -0.75
CA GLN A 22 13.36 -3.38 -2.17
C GLN A 22 11.92 -3.28 -2.69
N ASN A 23 11.03 -4.10 -2.15
CA ASN A 23 9.61 -4.01 -2.47
C ASN A 23 8.98 -2.73 -1.91
N LEU A 24 9.29 -2.34 -0.67
CA LEU A 24 8.86 -1.06 -0.11
C LEU A 24 9.41 0.13 -0.92
N ASP A 25 10.69 0.10 -1.31
CA ASP A 25 11.32 1.13 -2.14
C ASP A 25 10.57 1.32 -3.47
N LYS A 26 10.06 0.24 -4.08
CA LYS A 26 9.23 0.32 -5.31
C LYS A 26 7.89 1.00 -5.06
N LEU A 27 7.25 0.75 -3.91
CA LEU A 27 6.02 1.45 -3.53
C LEU A 27 6.30 2.95 -3.32
N GLU A 28 7.40 3.27 -2.62
CA GLU A 28 7.79 4.65 -2.30
C GLU A 28 8.21 5.44 -3.55
N ALA A 29 8.81 4.77 -4.54
CA ALA A 29 9.27 5.40 -5.78
C ALA A 29 8.15 6.13 -6.56
N VAL A 30 6.89 5.71 -6.42
CA VAL A 30 5.75 6.36 -7.08
C VAL A 30 5.04 7.40 -6.20
N ALA A 31 5.38 7.49 -4.91
CA ALA A 31 4.73 8.42 -3.99
C ALA A 31 5.04 9.88 -4.33
N LEU A 32 6.31 10.24 -4.55
CA LEU A 32 6.67 11.62 -4.92
C LEU A 32 6.08 12.03 -6.28
N PRO A 33 6.14 11.21 -7.34
CA PRO A 33 5.41 11.49 -8.58
C PRO A 33 3.92 11.75 -8.38
N LEU A 34 3.21 10.91 -7.60
CA LEU A 34 1.81 11.11 -7.26
C LEU A 34 1.57 12.44 -6.54
N PHE A 35 2.43 12.78 -5.57
CA PHE A 35 2.36 14.05 -4.88
C PHE A 35 2.49 15.25 -5.83
N LYS A 36 3.46 15.17 -6.75
CA LYS A 36 3.66 16.20 -7.78
C LYS A 36 2.50 16.34 -8.76
N MET A 37 1.67 15.32 -8.91
CA MET A 37 0.42 15.35 -9.70
C MET A 37 -0.76 15.97 -8.93
N GLY A 38 -0.54 16.51 -7.72
CA GLY A 38 -1.59 17.14 -6.92
C GLY A 38 -2.40 16.16 -6.06
N HIS A 39 -1.88 14.95 -5.82
CA HIS A 39 -2.54 13.93 -5.00
C HIS A 39 -1.83 13.69 -3.68
N LEU A 40 -2.51 13.07 -2.72
CA LEU A 40 -1.90 12.63 -1.46
C LEU A 40 -1.63 11.11 -1.52
N PRO A 41 -0.36 10.67 -1.63
CA PRO A 41 -0.03 9.24 -1.62
C PRO A 41 -0.10 8.64 -0.21
N LEU A 42 -0.57 7.40 -0.11
CA LEU A 42 -0.52 6.60 1.11
C LEU A 42 0.00 5.20 0.79
N ILE A 43 0.82 4.64 1.68
CA ILE A 43 1.28 3.25 1.66
C ILE A 43 0.85 2.61 2.98
N GLY A 44 0.30 1.39 2.94
CA GLY A 44 -0.19 0.72 4.15
C GLY A 44 0.90 0.56 5.22
N GLU A 45 2.09 0.16 4.79
CA GLU A 45 3.27 -0.09 5.61
C GLU A 45 3.75 1.15 6.37
N TRP A 46 3.57 2.36 5.84
CA TRP A 46 3.92 3.60 6.54
C TRP A 46 3.16 3.77 7.85
N ILE A 47 1.95 3.23 7.94
CA ILE A 47 1.12 3.27 9.14
C ILE A 47 1.27 1.98 9.94
N ALA A 48 1.30 0.83 9.26
CA ALA A 48 1.29 -0.47 9.91
C ALA A 48 2.61 -0.79 10.63
N LEU A 49 3.76 -0.55 9.99
CA LEU A 49 5.06 -0.95 10.56
C LEU A 49 5.41 -0.23 11.86
N PRO A 50 5.21 1.10 12.00
CA PRO A 50 5.44 1.77 13.29
C PRO A 50 4.52 1.24 14.40
N LEU A 51 3.26 0.93 14.07
CA LEU A 51 2.32 0.38 15.05
C LEU A 51 2.71 -1.03 15.49
N MET A 52 3.13 -1.89 14.57
CA MET A 52 3.63 -3.24 14.89
C MET A 52 4.86 -3.19 15.78
N HIS A 53 5.77 -2.26 15.51
CA HIS A 53 6.94 -2.04 16.34
C HIS A 53 6.53 -1.67 17.79
N LEU A 54 5.60 -0.72 17.94
CA LEU A 54 5.09 -0.30 19.26
C LEU A 54 4.32 -1.40 19.98
N ALA A 55 3.65 -2.28 19.24
CA ALA A 55 2.94 -3.45 19.77
C ALA A 55 3.89 -4.64 20.09
N GLY A 56 5.20 -4.48 19.88
CA GLY A 56 6.20 -5.47 20.27
C GLY A 56 6.35 -6.64 19.29
N SER A 57 6.04 -6.43 18.00
CA SER A 57 6.30 -7.41 16.96
C SER A 57 7.78 -7.80 16.93
N LYS A 58 8.06 -9.10 16.85
CA LYS A 58 9.42 -9.66 16.93
C LYS A 58 9.95 -10.17 15.60
N HIS A 59 9.05 -10.57 14.71
CA HIS A 59 9.38 -11.07 13.39
C HIS A 59 8.20 -10.91 12.45
N ILE A 60 8.49 -10.95 11.16
CA ILE A 60 7.49 -10.79 10.10
C ILE A 60 6.48 -11.94 10.17
N GLY A 61 5.19 -11.58 10.15
CA GLY A 61 4.10 -12.55 10.18
C GLY A 61 3.81 -13.15 11.56
N ASP A 62 4.29 -12.55 12.65
CA ASP A 62 3.82 -12.90 13.99
C ASP A 62 2.35 -12.50 14.23
N SER A 63 1.80 -12.78 15.41
CA SER A 63 0.39 -12.48 15.70
C SER A 63 0.05 -10.99 15.65
N VAL A 64 1.02 -10.11 15.93
CA VAL A 64 0.85 -8.65 15.88
C VAL A 64 0.70 -8.19 14.44
N TRP A 65 1.33 -8.88 13.49
CA TRP A 65 1.18 -8.62 12.08
C TRP A 65 -0.28 -8.67 11.63
N ASP A 66 -0.98 -9.78 11.91
CA ASP A 66 -2.36 -9.98 11.48
C ASP A 66 -3.33 -9.03 12.20
N GLU A 67 -3.04 -8.69 13.46
CA GLU A 67 -3.81 -7.73 14.25
C GLU A 67 -3.76 -6.31 13.67
N ILE A 68 -2.66 -5.92 13.01
CA ILE A 68 -2.43 -4.54 12.60
C ILE A 68 -2.50 -4.34 11.09
N GLN A 69 -1.86 -5.20 10.30
CA GLN A 69 -1.70 -4.99 8.85
C GLN A 69 -3.06 -4.86 8.14
N TYR A 70 -3.92 -5.86 8.27
CA TYR A 70 -5.22 -5.87 7.58
C TYR A 70 -6.16 -4.79 8.10
N PRO A 71 -6.28 -4.55 9.43
CA PRO A 71 -7.10 -3.46 9.92
C PRO A 71 -6.62 -2.07 9.50
N VAL A 72 -5.30 -1.85 9.39
CA VAL A 72 -4.76 -0.60 8.83
C VAL A 72 -5.15 -0.46 7.35
N ALA A 73 -4.91 -1.47 6.52
CA ALA A 73 -5.26 -1.43 5.11
C ALA A 73 -6.76 -1.16 4.88
N HIS A 74 -7.64 -1.85 5.62
CA HIS A 74 -9.09 -1.64 5.54
C HIS A 74 -9.50 -0.20 5.93
N ARG A 75 -8.92 0.35 7.01
CA ARG A 75 -9.20 1.73 7.44
C ARG A 75 -8.65 2.76 6.45
N LEU A 76 -7.53 2.49 5.80
CA LEU A 76 -7.00 3.38 4.75
C LEU A 76 -7.91 3.40 3.52
N LEU A 77 -8.41 2.24 3.10
CA LEU A 77 -9.36 2.13 1.99
C LEU A 77 -10.67 2.89 2.25
N GLU A 78 -11.05 3.11 3.51
CA GLU A 78 -12.19 3.97 3.87
C GLU A 78 -11.94 5.47 3.68
N LYS A 79 -10.67 5.87 3.57
CA LYS A 79 -10.25 7.28 3.50
C LYS A 79 -9.65 7.65 2.15
N CYS A 80 -9.42 6.68 1.27
CA CYS A 80 -8.86 6.91 -0.06
C CYS A 80 -9.96 7.10 -1.10
N ASP A 81 -9.67 7.89 -2.12
CA ASP A 81 -10.51 8.05 -3.31
C ASP A 81 -10.17 7.00 -4.39
N ALA A 82 -8.93 6.51 -4.37
CA ALA A 82 -8.41 5.60 -5.38
C ALA A 82 -7.35 4.64 -4.83
N VAL A 83 -7.10 3.57 -5.58
CA VAL A 83 -5.96 2.66 -5.43
C VAL A 83 -5.10 2.69 -6.69
N LEU A 84 -3.80 2.88 -6.54
CA LEU A 84 -2.80 2.59 -7.56
C LEU A 84 -2.21 1.21 -7.27
N ARG A 85 -2.57 0.19 -8.06
CA ARG A 85 -2.03 -1.16 -7.96
C ARG A 85 -0.81 -1.30 -8.87
N LEU A 86 0.38 -1.32 -8.27
CA LEU A 86 1.63 -1.63 -8.97
C LEU A 86 1.68 -3.10 -9.39
N GLU A 87 2.52 -3.45 -10.35
CA GLU A 87 2.67 -4.83 -10.82
C GLU A 87 3.31 -5.77 -9.77
N GLY A 88 3.20 -7.08 -10.02
CA GLY A 88 3.80 -8.13 -9.20
C GLY A 88 2.82 -8.87 -8.27
N GLU A 89 3.15 -10.13 -7.97
CA GLU A 89 2.32 -11.03 -7.16
C GLU A 89 2.21 -10.52 -5.71
N SER A 90 0.99 -10.23 -5.26
CA SER A 90 0.74 -9.75 -3.90
C SER A 90 -0.71 -9.97 -3.48
N LYS A 91 -0.94 -10.98 -2.63
CA LYS A 91 -2.28 -11.29 -2.09
C LYS A 91 -2.88 -10.09 -1.33
N GLY A 92 -2.05 -9.34 -0.60
CA GLY A 92 -2.48 -8.15 0.13
C GLY A 92 -3.00 -7.08 -0.83
N ALA A 93 -2.19 -6.71 -1.82
CA ALA A 93 -2.57 -5.69 -2.79
C ALA A 93 -3.73 -6.12 -3.70
N ASP A 94 -3.85 -7.41 -4.02
CA ASP A 94 -5.00 -7.95 -4.77
C ASP A 94 -6.29 -7.87 -3.93
N ASN A 95 -6.18 -8.09 -2.61
CA ASN A 95 -7.29 -7.90 -1.69
C ASN A 95 -7.67 -6.42 -1.55
N ASP A 96 -6.71 -5.50 -1.53
CA ASP A 96 -6.97 -4.06 -1.53
C ASP A 96 -7.75 -3.65 -2.78
N VAL A 97 -7.35 -4.15 -3.96
CA VAL A 97 -8.10 -3.93 -5.21
C VAL A 97 -9.51 -4.49 -5.13
N ARG A 98 -9.71 -5.68 -4.58
CA ARG A 98 -11.05 -6.27 -4.40
C ARG A 98 -11.94 -5.37 -3.54
N ILE A 99 -11.45 -4.94 -2.37
CA ILE A 99 -12.20 -4.08 -1.45
C ILE A 99 -12.45 -2.70 -2.07
N ALA A 100 -11.47 -2.15 -2.80
CA ALA A 100 -11.63 -0.89 -3.52
C ALA A 100 -12.75 -0.97 -4.57
N LYS A 101 -12.86 -2.09 -5.31
CA LYS A 101 -13.98 -2.34 -6.24
C LYS A 101 -15.32 -2.38 -5.51
N GLU A 102 -15.40 -3.12 -4.41
CA GLU A 102 -16.61 -3.25 -3.60
C GLU A 102 -17.09 -1.89 -3.04
N ARG A 103 -16.14 -0.98 -2.78
CA ARG A 103 -16.40 0.37 -2.28
C ARG A 103 -16.60 1.43 -3.37
N GLY A 104 -16.45 1.07 -4.65
CA GLY A 104 -16.57 2.00 -5.77
C GLY A 104 -15.42 3.01 -5.91
N LEU A 105 -14.25 2.70 -5.36
CA LEU A 105 -13.05 3.53 -5.54
C LEU A 105 -12.52 3.44 -6.97
N LYS A 106 -11.81 4.48 -7.42
CA LYS A 106 -11.07 4.42 -8.68
C LYS A 106 -9.88 3.47 -8.54
N ILE A 107 -9.59 2.71 -9.58
CA ILE A 107 -8.46 1.77 -9.59
C ILE A 107 -7.61 2.06 -10.81
N TYR A 108 -6.34 2.34 -10.55
CA TYR A 108 -5.32 2.59 -11.55
C TYR A 108 -4.27 1.49 -11.47
N TYR A 109 -3.76 1.08 -12.63
CA TYR A 109 -2.67 0.09 -12.71
C TYR A 109 -1.38 0.71 -13.23
N ARG A 110 -1.44 1.97 -13.68
CA ARG A 110 -0.32 2.73 -14.20
C ARG A 110 -0.43 4.16 -13.70
N LEU A 111 0.72 4.76 -13.39
CA LEU A 111 0.77 6.12 -12.87
C LEU A 111 0.25 7.13 -13.90
N GLU A 112 0.50 6.88 -15.19
CA GLU A 112 0.14 7.79 -16.29
C GLU A 112 -1.37 7.87 -16.54
N ASP A 113 -2.14 6.91 -16.04
CA ASP A 113 -3.60 6.89 -16.19
C ASP A 113 -4.30 7.75 -15.13
N ILE A 114 -3.54 8.26 -14.16
CA ILE A 114 -4.04 9.10 -13.08
C ILE A 114 -4.13 10.57 -13.56
N PRO A 115 -5.28 11.26 -13.40
CA PRO A 115 -5.42 12.64 -13.83
C PRO A 115 -4.46 13.58 -13.09
N ASN A 116 -3.75 14.44 -13.82
CA ASN A 116 -2.95 15.48 -13.17
C ASN A 116 -3.85 16.61 -12.62
N GLU A 117 -3.80 16.82 -11.30
CA GLU A 117 -4.55 17.84 -10.55
C GLU A 117 -3.65 18.98 -10.06
N ALA A 118 -2.35 18.96 -10.37
CA ALA A 118 -1.44 20.04 -10.00
C ALA A 118 -1.80 21.34 -10.73
N LEU A 119 -1.90 22.43 -9.96
CA LEU A 119 -2.16 23.80 -10.44
C LEU A 119 -0.91 24.44 -11.04
#